data_AF-A0A1S3SKK0-F1
#
_entry.id   AF-A0A1S3SKK0-F1
#
_cell.length_a   1.000
_cell.length_b   1.000
_cell.length_c   1.000
_cell.angle_alpha   90.00
_cell.angle_beta   90.00
_cell.angle_gamma   90.00
#
_symmetry.space_group_name_H-M   'P 1'
#
loop_
_entity.id
_entity.type
_entity.pdbx_description
1 polymer ?
#
loop_
_entity_poly.entity_id
_entity_poly.type
_entity_poly.pdbx_seq_one_letter_code
_entity_poly.pdbx_strand_id
1 'polypeptide(L)'
;MELVSINYSSDLKNLILYLLTEQSRLRSVNDIMPMIGARFYTQLDASQMRNDVIEEDLAKEVQNGRLFRLLAKLGTINERPEFQKDHTWSETGDRYLLKLFRDHLFHQVTEAGTPWIDLSHIVSCLNKVCQLSLSLSPCASLSLPA
;
A
#
# COMPACT_ATOMS: atom_id res chain seq x y z
N MET A 1 -43.61 10.18 19.66
CA MET A 1 -43.26 8.93 18.94
C MET A 1 -43.76 8.90 17.49
N GLU A 2 -44.80 9.65 17.13
CA GLU A 2 -45.29 9.72 15.73
C GLU A 2 -44.25 10.22 14.72
N LEU A 3 -43.48 11.25 15.08
CA LEU A 3 -42.44 11.80 14.20
C LEU A 3 -41.40 10.75 13.77
N VAL A 4 -41.03 9.84 14.68
CA VAL A 4 -40.06 8.76 14.41
C VAL A 4 -40.67 7.70 13.52
N SER A 5 -41.94 7.33 13.74
CA SER A 5 -42.62 6.36 12.88
C SER A 5 -42.90 6.86 11.47
N ILE A 6 -42.97 8.18 11.28
CA ILE A 6 -43.20 8.80 9.95
C ILE A 6 -41.89 8.88 9.15
N ASN A 7 -40.76 9.17 9.82
CA ASN A 7 -39.49 9.46 9.14
C ASN A 7 -38.48 8.30 9.16
N TYR A 8 -38.69 7.27 9.98
CA TYR A 8 -37.72 6.19 10.16
C TYR A 8 -38.39 4.80 10.18
N SER A 9 -37.54 3.77 10.09
CA SER A 9 -37.96 2.37 10.16
C SER A 9 -38.66 2.03 11.49
N SER A 10 -39.62 1.10 11.40
CA SER A 10 -40.26 0.46 12.55
C SER A 10 -39.26 -0.13 13.55
N ASP A 11 -38.11 -0.62 13.08
CA ASP A 11 -37.08 -1.22 13.96
C ASP A 11 -36.43 -0.15 14.83
N LEU A 12 -36.18 1.05 14.28
CA LEU A 12 -35.64 2.18 15.05
C LEU A 12 -36.66 2.66 16.08
N LYS A 13 -37.94 2.73 15.70
CA LYS A 13 -39.02 3.05 16.64
C LYS A 13 -39.07 2.02 17.78
N ASN A 14 -39.03 0.73 17.47
CA ASN A 14 -39.09 -0.35 18.46
C ASN A 14 -37.87 -0.34 19.39
N LEU A 15 -36.68 -0.05 18.85
CA LEU A 15 -35.47 0.14 19.63
C LEU A 15 -35.58 1.32 20.61
N ILE A 16 -36.08 2.46 20.15
CA ILE A 16 -36.27 3.66 20.99
C ILE A 16 -37.30 3.37 22.09
N LEU A 17 -38.42 2.72 21.76
CA LEU A 17 -39.42 2.27 22.74
C LEU A 17 -38.78 1.34 23.79
N TYR A 18 -37.99 0.36 23.35
CA TYR A 18 -37.32 -0.60 24.23
C TYR A 18 -36.35 0.09 25.20
N LEU A 19 -35.60 1.09 24.73
CA LEU A 19 -34.64 1.84 25.55
C LEU A 19 -35.30 2.85 26.50
N LEU A 20 -36.48 3.39 26.16
CA LEU A 20 -37.19 4.37 26.98
C LEU A 20 -38.18 3.75 27.97
N THR A 21 -38.64 2.52 27.73
CA THR A 21 -39.61 1.86 28.63
C THR A 21 -38.91 1.47 29.93
N GLU A 22 -39.42 1.94 31.07
CA GLU A 22 -39.02 1.46 32.39
C GLU A 22 -39.43 -0.01 32.51
N GLN A 23 -38.44 -0.90 32.57
CA GLN A 23 -38.64 -2.34 32.68
C GLN A 23 -38.18 -2.82 34.05
N SER A 24 -39.00 -3.63 34.70
CA SER A 24 -38.64 -4.32 35.97
C SER A 24 -37.50 -5.33 35.80
N ARG A 25 -37.20 -5.75 34.56
CA ARG A 25 -36.14 -6.71 34.23
C ARG A 25 -34.88 -5.97 33.79
N LEU A 26 -33.71 -6.52 34.15
CA LEU A 26 -32.41 -6.07 33.63
C LEU A 26 -32.37 -6.23 32.10
N ARG A 27 -32.06 -5.15 31.39
CA ARG A 27 -31.94 -5.14 29.92
C ARG A 27 -30.61 -5.77 29.50
N SER A 28 -30.62 -6.61 28.47
CA SER A 28 -29.42 -7.13 27.82
C SER A 28 -29.24 -6.55 26.42
N VAL A 29 -27.99 -6.40 25.98
CA VAL A 29 -27.65 -6.01 24.60
C VAL A 29 -28.14 -7.07 23.59
N ASN A 30 -28.18 -8.34 24.01
CA ASN A 30 -28.63 -9.44 23.15
C ASN A 30 -30.11 -9.32 22.77
N ASP A 31 -30.94 -8.66 23.58
CA ASP A 31 -32.37 -8.46 23.32
C ASP A 31 -32.62 -7.52 22.12
N ILE A 32 -31.61 -6.73 21.75
CA ILE A 32 -31.66 -5.75 20.66
C ILE A 32 -31.22 -6.39 19.31
N MET A 33 -30.51 -7.52 19.34
CA MET A 33 -29.98 -8.18 18.15
C MET A 33 -31.04 -8.44 17.06
N PRO A 34 -32.29 -8.86 17.34
CA PRO A 34 -33.28 -9.06 16.28
C PRO A 34 -33.67 -7.78 15.53
N MET A 35 -33.64 -6.62 16.22
CA MET A 35 -34.02 -5.32 15.62
C MET A 35 -32.89 -4.72 14.77
N ILE A 36 -31.64 -5.10 15.04
CA ILE A 36 -30.44 -4.58 14.34
C ILE A 36 -29.82 -5.65 13.42
N GLY A 37 -30.17 -6.93 13.58
CA GLY A 37 -29.42 -8.07 13.04
C GLY A 37 -29.22 -8.03 11.52
N ALA A 38 -30.24 -7.67 10.74
CA ALA A 38 -30.09 -7.52 9.28
C ALA A 38 -29.12 -6.38 8.91
N ARG A 39 -29.13 -5.28 9.68
CA ARG A 39 -28.25 -4.11 9.48
C ARG A 39 -26.81 -4.39 9.92
N PHE A 40 -26.60 -5.36 10.80
CA PHE A 40 -25.28 -5.79 11.23
C PHE A 40 -24.46 -6.29 10.04
N TYR A 41 -25.07 -7.07 9.14
CA TYR A 41 -24.39 -7.55 7.93
C TYR A 41 -23.98 -6.42 6.99
N THR A 42 -24.82 -5.40 6.81
CA THR A 42 -24.45 -4.22 6.01
C THR A 42 -23.28 -3.46 6.62
N GLN A 43 -23.24 -3.33 7.95
CA GLN A 43 -22.12 -2.67 8.63
C GLN A 43 -20.85 -3.52 8.60
N LEU A 44 -20.98 -4.84 8.72
CA LEU A 44 -19.86 -5.78 8.62
C LEU A 44 -19.25 -5.75 7.21
N ASP A 45 -20.09 -5.80 6.17
CA ASP A 45 -19.69 -5.71 4.77
C ASP A 45 -19.01 -4.36 4.47
N ALA A 46 -19.58 -3.24 4.93
CA ALA A 46 -18.95 -1.92 4.81
C ALA A 46 -17.58 -1.84 5.52
N SER A 47 -17.45 -2.48 6.68
CA SER A 47 -16.17 -2.57 7.41
C SER A 47 -15.15 -3.43 6.64
N GLN A 48 -15.58 -4.55 6.06
CA GLN A 48 -14.73 -5.43 5.25
C GLN A 48 -14.25 -4.73 3.97
N MET A 49 -15.16 -4.11 3.20
CA MET A 49 -14.79 -3.33 2.02
C MET A 49 -13.79 -2.21 2.35
N ARG A 50 -13.95 -1.55 3.51
CA ARG A 50 -13.00 -0.54 3.96
C ARG A 50 -11.63 -1.14 4.29
N ASN A 51 -11.59 -2.32 4.90
CA ASN A 51 -10.35 -3.03 5.17
C ASN A 51 -9.65 -3.41 3.87
N ASP A 52 -10.38 -3.91 2.87
CA ASP A 52 -9.81 -4.27 1.56
C ASP A 52 -9.11 -3.06 0.90
N VAL A 53 -9.74 -1.88 0.94
CA VAL A 53 -9.14 -0.64 0.43
C VAL A 53 -7.86 -0.28 1.18
N ILE A 54 -7.89 -0.37 2.51
CA ILE A 54 -6.72 -0.08 3.35
C ILE A 54 -5.59 -1.08 3.08
N GLU A 55 -5.92 -2.36 2.93
CA GLU A 55 -4.94 -3.41 2.60
C GLU A 55 -4.33 -3.20 1.22
N GLU A 56 -5.11 -2.79 0.23
CA GLU A 56 -4.63 -2.48 -1.11
C GLU A 56 -3.64 -1.29 -1.08
N ASP A 57 -3.99 -0.21 -0.37
CA ASP A 57 -3.13 0.97 -0.25
C ASP A 57 -1.87 0.66 0.56
N LEU A 58 -1.99 -0.13 1.62
CA LEU A 58 -0.84 -0.61 2.39
C LEU A 58 0.10 -1.46 1.52
N ALA A 59 -0.44 -2.33 0.67
CA ALA A 59 0.35 -3.14 -0.24
C ALA A 59 1.15 -2.28 -1.23
N LYS A 60 0.55 -1.20 -1.77
CA LYS A 60 1.23 -0.21 -2.61
C LYS A 60 2.36 0.49 -1.84
N GLU A 61 2.12 0.93 -0.61
CA GLU A 61 3.15 1.60 0.21
C GLU A 61 4.31 0.67 0.59
N VAL A 62 4.03 -0.61 0.86
CA VAL A 62 5.08 -1.61 1.08
C VAL A 62 5.95 -1.79 -0.17
N GLN A 63 5.34 -1.82 -1.35
CA GLN A 63 6.06 -1.87 -2.62
C GLN A 63 6.89 -0.61 -2.83
N ASN A 64 6.32 0.58 -2.62
CA ASN A 64 7.02 1.86 -2.69
C ASN A 64 8.25 1.88 -1.77
N GLY A 65 8.12 1.39 -0.53
CA GLY A 65 9.24 1.28 0.41
C GLY A 65 10.34 0.33 -0.08
N ARG A 66 10.00 -0.76 -0.77
CA ARG A 66 10.98 -1.67 -1.39
C ARG A 66 11.70 -0.99 -2.56
N LEU A 67 10.96 -0.33 -3.44
CA LEU A 67 11.51 0.41 -4.58
C LEU A 67 12.42 1.55 -4.13
N PHE A 68 12.02 2.30 -3.11
CA PHE A 68 12.84 3.36 -2.51
C PHE A 68 14.19 2.84 -2.00
N ARG A 69 14.20 1.73 -1.26
CA ARG A 69 15.45 1.12 -0.78
C ARG A 69 16.35 0.65 -1.93
N LEU A 70 15.76 0.11 -3.00
CA LEU A 70 16.51 -0.30 -4.19
C LEU A 70 17.13 0.91 -4.90
N LEU A 71 16.36 1.99 -5.08
CA LEU A 71 16.84 3.24 -5.65
C LEU A 71 17.93 3.89 -4.80
N ALA A 72 17.79 3.90 -3.48
CA ALA A 72 18.82 4.39 -2.57
C ALA A 72 20.13 3.59 -2.71
N LYS A 73 20.05 2.26 -2.82
CA LYS A 73 21.22 1.41 -3.08
C LYS A 73 21.87 1.72 -4.43
N LEU A 74 21.05 1.83 -5.49
CA LEU A 74 21.52 2.16 -6.83
C LEU A 74 22.21 3.53 -6.86
N GLY A 75 21.63 4.54 -6.20
CA GLY A 75 22.18 5.88 -6.06
C GLY A 75 23.49 5.94 -5.26
N THR A 76 23.66 5.09 -4.25
CA THR A 76 24.91 4.99 -3.46
C THR A 76 26.03 4.28 -4.22
N ILE A 77 25.71 3.41 -5.17
CA ILE A 77 26.69 2.66 -5.98
C ILE A 77 27.10 3.47 -7.22
N ASN A 78 26.13 4.09 -7.90
CA ASN A 78 26.36 4.83 -9.13
C ASN A 78 27.02 6.19 -8.87
N GLU A 79 27.94 6.58 -9.75
CA GLU A 79 28.57 7.92 -9.78
C GLU A 79 29.15 8.43 -8.45
N ARG A 80 29.81 7.54 -7.69
CA ARG A 80 30.57 7.98 -6.50
C ARG A 80 31.60 9.05 -6.88
N PRO A 81 31.59 10.23 -6.22
CA PRO A 81 32.46 11.34 -6.57
C PRO A 81 33.96 10.99 -6.41
N GLU A 82 34.27 10.07 -5.50
CA GLU A 82 35.63 9.55 -5.25
C GLU A 82 36.25 8.83 -6.46
N PHE A 83 35.41 8.27 -7.34
CA PHE A 83 35.84 7.47 -8.50
C PHE A 83 35.41 8.08 -9.83
N GLN A 84 34.95 9.33 -9.84
CA GLN A 84 34.39 9.99 -11.02
C GLN A 84 35.41 10.17 -12.17
N LYS A 85 36.71 10.16 -11.84
CA LYS A 85 37.83 10.22 -12.80
C LYS A 85 38.48 8.84 -13.05
N ASP A 86 38.05 7.81 -12.34
CA ASP A 86 38.56 6.45 -12.51
C ASP A 86 37.63 5.68 -13.46
N HIS A 87 37.97 5.70 -14.76
CA HIS A 87 37.25 4.96 -15.79
C HIS A 87 37.13 3.46 -15.45
N THR A 88 38.09 2.89 -14.71
CA THR A 88 38.07 1.46 -14.37
C THR A 88 36.98 1.10 -13.34
N TRP A 89 36.54 2.06 -12.53
CA TRP A 89 35.53 1.83 -11.49
C TRP A 89 34.12 1.65 -12.06
N SER A 90 33.76 2.45 -13.06
CA SER A 90 32.40 2.50 -13.61
C SER A 90 32.22 1.71 -14.91
N GLU A 91 33.30 1.33 -15.60
CA GLU A 91 33.27 0.65 -16.91
C GLU A 91 33.65 -0.83 -16.86
N THR A 92 33.81 -1.43 -15.68
CA THR A 92 34.23 -2.84 -15.54
C THR A 92 33.14 -3.71 -14.88
N GLY A 93 32.79 -4.83 -15.53
CA GLY A 93 31.97 -5.90 -14.97
C GLY A 93 30.56 -5.49 -14.55
N ASP A 94 30.12 -5.94 -13.37
CA ASP A 94 28.76 -5.74 -12.85
C ASP A 94 28.37 -4.26 -12.66
N ARG A 95 29.36 -3.39 -12.44
CA ARG A 95 29.13 -1.96 -12.21
C ARG A 95 28.75 -1.22 -13.49
N TYR A 96 29.33 -1.62 -14.61
CA TYR A 96 28.95 -1.11 -15.92
C TYR A 96 27.51 -1.51 -16.25
N LEU A 97 27.09 -2.72 -15.90
CA LEU A 97 25.72 -3.17 -16.09
C LEU A 97 24.72 -2.33 -15.26
N LEU A 98 25.06 -2.01 -14.00
CA LEU A 98 24.23 -1.13 -13.16
C LEU A 98 24.16 0.32 -13.69
N LYS A 99 25.23 0.81 -14.33
CA LYS A 99 25.24 2.11 -15.02
C LYS A 99 24.30 2.11 -16.22
N LEU A 100 24.39 1.10 -17.10
CA LEU A 100 23.47 0.94 -18.23
C LEU A 100 22.01 0.80 -17.78
N PHE A 101 21.78 0.06 -16.68
CA PHE A 101 20.44 -0.08 -16.12
C PHE A 101 19.87 1.25 -15.63
N ARG A 102 20.68 2.08 -14.97
CA ARG A 102 20.28 3.45 -14.61
C ARG A 102 19.92 4.27 -15.85
N ASP A 103 20.73 4.21 -16.89
CA ASP A 103 20.46 4.97 -18.12
C ASP A 103 19.17 4.52 -18.80
N HIS A 104 18.90 3.22 -18.80
CA HIS A 104 17.62 2.67 -19.28
C HIS A 104 16.40 3.20 -18.50
N LEU A 105 16.55 3.40 -17.18
CA LEU A 105 15.47 3.89 -16.32
C LEU A 105 15.24 5.40 -16.43
N PHE A 106 16.32 6.19 -16.40
CA PHE A 106 16.24 7.64 -16.17
C PHE A 106 16.63 8.50 -17.36
N HIS A 107 17.29 7.92 -18.37
CA HIS A 107 17.74 8.63 -19.58
C HIS A 107 16.97 8.19 -20.82
N GLN A 108 15.64 8.00 -20.68
CA GLN A 108 14.78 7.74 -21.83
C GLN A 108 14.61 9.01 -22.66
N VAL A 109 14.56 8.84 -23.98
CA VAL A 109 14.35 9.92 -24.94
C VAL A 109 13.24 9.54 -25.91
N THR A 110 12.45 10.53 -26.32
CA THR A 110 11.45 10.37 -27.38
C THR A 110 12.11 10.30 -28.75
N GLU A 111 11.34 9.98 -29.80
CA GLU A 111 11.81 10.02 -31.19
C GLU A 111 12.36 11.39 -31.60
N ALA A 112 11.91 12.47 -30.94
CA ALA A 112 12.41 13.83 -31.16
C ALA A 112 13.68 14.17 -30.34
N GLY A 113 14.23 13.21 -29.59
CA GLY A 113 15.41 13.39 -28.75
C GLY A 113 15.16 14.16 -27.45
N THR A 114 13.89 14.41 -27.09
CA THR A 114 13.54 15.08 -25.82
C THR A 114 13.51 14.07 -24.66
N PRO A 115 13.91 14.46 -23.44
CA PRO A 115 13.87 13.56 -22.29
C PRO A 115 12.43 13.14 -21.98
N TRP A 116 12.23 11.84 -21.78
CA TRP A 116 10.94 11.23 -21.46
C TRP A 116 10.99 10.61 -20.07
N ILE A 117 10.02 10.93 -19.23
CA ILE A 117 9.92 10.39 -17.87
C ILE A 117 8.67 9.52 -17.80
N ASP A 118 8.86 8.22 -17.85
CA ASP A 118 7.79 7.23 -17.67
C ASP A 118 7.90 6.54 -16.31
N LEU A 119 7.07 6.99 -15.36
CA LEU A 119 7.01 6.39 -14.02
C LEU A 119 6.50 4.95 -14.04
N SER A 120 5.62 4.58 -14.98
CA SER A 120 5.12 3.21 -15.11
C SER A 120 6.24 2.27 -15.54
N HIS A 121 7.06 2.69 -16.51
CA HIS A 121 8.25 1.97 -16.92
C HIS A 121 9.22 1.79 -15.75
N ILE A 122 9.56 2.88 -15.05
CA ILE A 122 10.51 2.85 -13.93
C ILE A 122 10.03 1.87 -12.84
N VAL A 123 8.77 1.99 -12.41
CA VAL A 123 8.19 1.11 -11.40
C VAL A 123 8.17 -0.35 -11.87
N SER A 124 7.80 -0.62 -13.13
CA SER A 124 7.77 -1.98 -13.69
C SER A 124 9.16 -2.63 -13.70
N CYS A 125 10.17 -1.91 -14.19
CA CYS A 125 11.55 -2.39 -14.26
C CYS A 125 12.15 -2.64 -12.87
N LEU A 126 11.95 -1.72 -11.92
CA LEU A 126 12.44 -1.92 -10.55
C LEU A 126 11.71 -3.05 -9.82
N ASN A 127 10.41 -3.25 -10.06
CA ASN A 127 9.66 -4.38 -9.51
C ASN A 127 10.22 -5.72 -9.99
N LYS A 128 10.59 -5.84 -11.28
CA LYS A 128 11.23 -7.05 -11.81
C LYS A 128 12.55 -7.37 -11.09
N VAL A 129 13.39 -6.34 -10.86
CA VAL A 129 14.66 -6.49 -10.13
C VAL A 129 14.42 -6.86 -8.65
N CYS A 130 13.43 -6.22 -8.01
CA CYS A 130 13.07 -6.52 -6.63
C CYS A 130 12.56 -7.97 -6.47
N GLN A 131 11.75 -8.45 -7.40
CA GLN A 131 11.24 -9.83 -7.38
C GLN A 131 12.36 -10.87 -7.55
N LEU A 132 13.34 -10.60 -8.42
CA LEU A 132 14.52 -11.44 -8.56
C LEU A 132 15.30 -11.55 -7.23
N SER A 133 15.47 -10.42 -6.52
CA SER A 133 16.14 -10.42 -5.21
C SER A 133 15.42 -11.26 -4.15
N LEU A 134 14.08 -11.28 -4.16
CA LEU A 134 13.27 -12.09 -3.23
C LEU A 134 13.38 -13.59 -3.53
N SER A 135 13.42 -13.98 -4.81
CA SER A 135 13.64 -15.38 -5.19
C SER A 135 15.01 -15.91 -4.78
N LEU A 136 16.00 -15.02 -4.64
CA LEU A 136 17.37 -15.35 -4.25
C LEU A 136 17.61 -15.22 -2.73
N SER A 137 16.65 -14.70 -1.95
CA SER A 137 16.85 -14.52 -0.51
C SER A 137 15.55 -14.56 0.32
N PRO A 138 15.28 -15.68 1.02
CA PRO A 138 14.47 -15.65 2.25
C PRO A 138 15.27 -15.08 3.45
N CYS A 139 16.61 -15.05 3.36
CA CYS A 139 17.51 -14.66 4.43
C CYS A 139 18.60 -13.70 3.92
N ALA A 140 18.32 -12.40 3.89
CA ALA A 140 19.39 -11.41 3.75
C ALA A 140 18.99 -10.11 4.47
N SER A 141 19.00 -10.18 5.81
CA SER A 141 19.30 -9.01 6.63
C SER A 141 20.70 -8.53 6.26
N LEU A 142 20.80 -7.67 5.24
CA LEU A 142 22.02 -6.91 4.98
C LEU A 142 22.18 -5.87 6.08
N SER A 143 22.78 -6.30 7.18
CA SER A 143 23.60 -5.43 8.02
C SER A 143 24.71 -4.86 7.13
N LEU A 144 24.65 -3.55 6.84
CA LEU A 144 25.81 -2.83 6.36
C LEU A 144 26.83 -2.78 7.51
N PRO A 145 28.12 -3.12 7.29
CA PRO A 145 29.16 -2.73 8.23
C PRO A 145 29.31 -1.20 8.18
N ALA A 146 29.59 -0.64 9.36
CA ALA A 146 29.75 0.79 9.63
C ALA A 146 30.82 1.47 8.76
#